data_AF-A0A1Q5PW54-F1
#
_entry.id   AF-A0A1Q5PW54-F1
#
_cell.length_a   1.000
_cell.length_b   1.000
_cell.length_c   1.000
_cell.angle_alpha   90.00
_cell.angle_beta   90.00
_cell.angle_gamma   90.00
#
_symmetry.space_group_name_H-M   'P 1'
#
loop_
_entity.id
_entity.type
_entity.pdbx_description
1 polymer ?
#
loop_
_entity_poly.entity_id
_entity_poly.type
_entity_poly.pdbx_seq_one_letter_code
_entity_poly.pdbx_strand_id
1 'polypeptide(L)'
;MGHSYGSTTTGMAADRVRPGVIDDVLLFGSPGAGVRDDRDFNVSDGHAWVSGVGWWGDAVQGLGTNYDFGVNPMRMAGVTHLSNEAPDERDWWEFMTNPFARHSVYLEPGSGTLEGFGKVVAGAK
;
A
#
# COMPACT_ATOMS: atom_id res chain seq x y z
N MET A 1 2.58 -6.57 6.63
CA MET A 1 1.72 -5.41 6.31
C MET A 1 2.40 -4.12 6.74
N GLY A 2 2.32 -3.06 5.95
CA GLY A 2 2.89 -1.75 6.27
C GLY A 2 1.95 -0.63 5.86
N HIS A 3 1.84 0.39 6.71
CA HIS A 3 1.14 1.65 6.47
C HIS A 3 2.15 2.78 6.31
N SER A 4 1.87 3.77 5.46
CA SER A 4 2.73 4.95 5.36
C SER A 4 4.18 4.55 5.03
N TYR A 5 5.18 5.22 5.61
CA TYR A 5 6.59 4.83 5.58
C TYR A 5 6.88 3.45 6.17
N GLY A 6 5.96 2.89 6.97
CA GLY A 6 5.99 1.49 7.38
C GLY A 6 5.86 0.54 6.19
N SER A 7 5.19 0.94 5.10
CA SER A 7 5.18 0.20 3.83
C SER A 7 6.57 0.11 3.21
N THR A 8 7.29 1.23 3.15
CA THR A 8 8.66 1.26 2.64
C THR A 8 9.58 0.38 3.47
N THR A 9 9.49 0.48 4.79
CA THR A 9 10.23 -0.39 5.71
C THR A 9 9.85 -1.87 5.52
N THR A 10 8.57 -2.17 5.32
CA THR A 10 8.08 -3.53 5.09
C THR A 10 8.71 -4.14 3.84
N GLY A 11 8.74 -3.42 2.72
CA GLY A 11 9.36 -3.93 1.51
C GLY A 11 10.88 -4.07 1.61
N MET A 12 11.57 -3.11 2.23
CA MET A 12 13.01 -3.20 2.51
C MET A 12 13.36 -4.40 3.42
N ALA A 13 12.46 -4.75 4.34
CA ALA A 13 12.61 -5.92 5.19
C ALA A 13 12.35 -7.21 4.40
N ALA A 14 11.31 -7.24 3.56
CA ALA A 14 10.97 -8.39 2.73
C ALA A 14 12.11 -8.75 1.75
N ASP A 15 12.76 -7.76 1.16
CA ASP A 15 13.96 -7.91 0.32
C ASP A 15 15.15 -8.58 1.02
N ARG A 16 15.27 -8.40 2.34
CA ARG A 16 16.36 -8.99 3.13
C ARG A 16 16.06 -10.37 3.67
N VAL A 17 14.81 -10.81 3.57
CA VAL A 17 14.34 -12.07 4.11
C VAL A 17 14.36 -13.14 3.00
N ARG A 18 14.70 -14.37 3.35
CA ARG A 18 14.75 -15.47 2.36
C ARG A 18 13.37 -15.74 1.75
N PRO A 19 13.30 -16.13 0.47
CA PRO A 19 12.07 -16.58 -0.16
C PRO A 19 11.32 -17.63 0.66
N GLY A 20 10.00 -17.47 0.73
CA GLY A 20 9.09 -18.39 1.43
C GLY A 20 9.03 -18.23 2.96
N VAL A 21 9.69 -17.23 3.54
CA VAL A 21 9.53 -16.88 4.97
C VAL A 21 8.33 -15.94 5.17
N ILE A 22 8.06 -15.07 4.21
CA ILE A 22 6.90 -14.18 4.21
C ILE A 22 5.87 -14.77 3.26
N ASP A 23 4.64 -14.94 3.74
CA ASP A 23 3.53 -15.42 2.92
C ASP A 23 2.98 -14.30 2.04
N ASP A 24 2.70 -13.12 2.61
CA ASP A 24 2.10 -11.99 1.92
C ASP A 24 2.73 -10.64 2.32
N VAL A 25 2.94 -9.78 1.33
CA VAL A 25 3.29 -8.36 1.52
C VAL A 25 2.07 -7.52 1.21
N LEU A 26 1.71 -6.63 2.14
CA LEU A 26 0.54 -5.77 2.02
C LEU A 26 0.94 -4.34 2.39
N LEU A 27 0.78 -3.41 1.44
CA LEU A 27 1.24 -2.02 1.54
C LEU A 27 0.06 -1.05 1.35
N PHE A 28 0.01 0.04 2.12
CA PHE A 28 -1.08 1.02 1.97
C PHE A 28 -0.69 2.41 2.48
N GLY A 29 -1.27 3.45 1.87
CA GLY A 29 -0.88 4.84 2.13
C GLY A 29 0.61 5.09 1.88
N SER A 30 1.23 4.34 0.97
CA SER A 30 2.68 4.21 0.89
C SER A 30 3.33 5.28 0.02
N PRO A 31 4.43 5.92 0.46
CA PRO A 31 5.27 6.75 -0.41
C PRO A 31 6.03 5.91 -1.45
N GLY A 32 6.37 4.68 -1.10
CA GLY A 32 7.00 3.75 -2.02
C GLY A 32 7.18 2.37 -1.41
N ALA A 33 7.35 1.38 -2.27
CA ALA A 33 7.37 -0.03 -1.92
C ALA A 33 8.64 -0.49 -1.16
N GLY A 34 9.65 0.36 -0.99
CA GLY A 34 10.95 -0.03 -0.44
C GLY A 34 11.85 -0.79 -1.40
N VAL A 35 11.29 -1.25 -2.53
CA VAL A 35 11.97 -2.02 -3.59
C VAL A 35 11.65 -1.45 -4.96
N ARG A 36 12.29 -1.98 -6.02
CA ARG A 36 12.06 -1.51 -7.40
C ARG A 36 11.27 -2.50 -8.25
N ASP A 37 11.18 -3.74 -7.82
CA ASP A 37 10.50 -4.82 -8.51
C ASP A 37 9.74 -5.67 -7.48
N ASP A 38 8.59 -6.24 -7.84
CA ASP A 38 7.79 -7.04 -6.92
C ASP A 38 8.50 -8.33 -6.50
N ARG A 39 9.37 -8.86 -7.36
CA ARG A 39 10.18 -10.07 -7.07
C ARG A 39 11.16 -9.84 -5.92
N ASP A 40 11.53 -8.59 -5.66
CA ASP A 40 12.37 -8.23 -4.51
C ASP A 40 11.64 -8.45 -3.18
N PHE A 41 10.31 -8.63 -3.15
CA PHE A 41 9.62 -8.95 -1.89
C PHE A 41 9.88 -10.38 -1.39
N ASN A 42 10.48 -11.26 -2.21
CA ASN A 42 10.73 -12.66 -1.86
C ASN A 42 9.46 -13.43 -1.44
N VAL A 43 8.28 -13.01 -1.92
CA VAL A 43 7.02 -13.75 -1.78
C VAL A 43 6.68 -14.47 -3.09
N SER A 44 5.75 -15.43 -3.03
CA SER A 44 5.27 -16.11 -4.24
C SER A 44 4.47 -15.14 -5.13
N ASP A 45 4.45 -15.39 -6.45
CA ASP A 45 3.65 -14.59 -7.39
C ASP A 45 2.18 -14.48 -6.92
N GLY A 46 1.64 -13.26 -6.93
CA GLY A 46 0.27 -13.01 -6.46
C GLY A 46 0.11 -12.98 -4.94
N HIS A 47 1.19 -12.74 -4.20
CA HIS A 47 1.19 -12.51 -2.75
C HIS A 47 1.70 -11.11 -2.34
N ALA A 48 1.81 -10.20 -3.30
CA ALA A 48 2.08 -8.79 -3.04
C ALA A 48 0.81 -7.98 -3.32
N TRP A 49 0.42 -7.14 -2.35
CA TRP A 49 -0.86 -6.46 -2.34
C TRP A 49 -0.71 -4.98 -2.00
N VAL A 50 -1.57 -4.16 -2.58
CA VAL A 50 -1.64 -2.72 -2.28
C VAL A 50 -3.07 -2.23 -2.17
N SER A 51 -3.33 -1.38 -1.19
CA SER A 51 -4.55 -0.57 -1.14
C SER A 51 -4.21 0.92 -1.16
N GLY A 52 -5.10 1.68 -1.77
CA GLY A 52 -5.02 3.12 -1.85
C GLY A 52 -6.25 3.80 -1.27
N VAL A 53 -6.25 5.12 -1.33
CA VAL A 53 -7.49 5.90 -1.37
C VAL A 53 -7.55 6.60 -2.72
N GLY A 54 -8.77 6.93 -3.15
CA GLY A 54 -9.03 7.59 -4.43
C GLY A 54 -8.21 8.86 -4.67
N TRP A 55 -8.30 9.38 -5.90
CA TRP A 55 -7.64 10.63 -6.30
C TRP A 55 -7.95 11.75 -5.30
N TRP A 56 -6.93 12.56 -4.98
CA TRP A 56 -7.04 13.64 -3.99
C TRP A 56 -7.35 13.15 -2.56
N GLY A 57 -6.99 11.91 -2.23
CA GLY A 57 -7.26 11.36 -0.90
C GLY A 57 -6.07 11.40 0.06
N ASP A 58 -4.89 10.99 -0.40
CA ASP A 58 -3.69 10.90 0.44
C ASP A 58 -2.45 11.22 -0.40
N ALA A 59 -1.80 12.34 -0.08
CA ALA A 59 -0.59 12.82 -0.74
C ALA A 59 0.68 12.04 -0.38
N VAL A 60 0.64 11.14 0.61
CA VAL A 60 1.76 10.22 0.85
C VAL A 60 1.83 9.17 -0.25
N GLN A 61 0.73 8.81 -0.91
CA GLN A 61 0.72 7.76 -1.93
C GLN A 61 1.65 8.08 -3.12
N GLY A 62 2.73 7.32 -3.25
CA GLY A 62 3.73 7.54 -4.30
C GLY A 62 4.54 8.83 -4.14
N LEU A 63 4.63 9.38 -2.93
CA LEU A 63 5.44 10.55 -2.64
C LEU A 63 6.94 10.25 -2.82
N GLY A 64 7.67 11.18 -3.42
CA GLY A 64 9.12 11.07 -3.60
C GLY A 64 9.52 10.30 -4.87
N THR A 65 10.80 9.99 -4.98
CA THR A 65 11.34 9.25 -6.12
C THR A 65 11.53 7.76 -5.81
N ASN A 66 11.71 6.95 -6.85
CA ASN A 66 12.08 5.54 -6.70
C ASN A 66 13.45 5.34 -6.01
N TYR A 67 14.26 6.39 -5.86
CA TYR A 67 15.50 6.34 -5.09
C TYR A 67 15.24 6.47 -3.59
N ASP A 68 14.26 7.29 -3.20
CA ASP A 68 13.97 7.60 -1.81
C ASP A 68 13.23 6.46 -1.12
N PHE A 69 12.15 5.97 -1.76
CA PHE A 69 11.21 5.04 -1.12
C PHE A 69 10.90 3.81 -1.96
N GLY A 70 11.58 3.61 -3.10
CA GLY A 70 11.24 2.55 -4.05
C GLY A 70 10.04 2.92 -4.94
N VAL A 71 9.62 2.00 -5.80
CA VAL A 71 8.54 2.24 -6.77
C VAL A 71 7.21 2.40 -6.04
N ASN A 72 6.35 3.31 -6.53
CA ASN A 72 4.99 3.44 -6.02
C ASN A 72 4.23 2.11 -6.17
N PRO A 73 3.82 1.45 -5.06
CA PRO A 73 3.19 0.14 -5.12
C PRO A 73 1.84 0.17 -5.85
N MET A 74 1.14 1.30 -5.86
CA MET A 74 -0.11 1.49 -6.63
C MET A 74 0.08 1.39 -8.15
N ARG A 75 1.33 1.41 -8.62
CA ARG A 75 1.71 1.36 -10.04
C ARG A 75 2.74 0.27 -10.34
N MET A 76 3.06 -0.58 -9.37
CA MET A 76 4.06 -1.65 -9.52
C MET A 76 3.42 -2.86 -10.19
N ALA A 77 4.05 -3.36 -11.26
CA ALA A 77 3.63 -4.63 -11.87
C ALA A 77 3.84 -5.78 -10.89
N GLY A 78 2.99 -6.82 -10.95
CA GLY A 78 3.06 -7.96 -10.02
C GLY A 78 2.46 -7.72 -8.64
N VAL A 79 2.18 -6.46 -8.27
CA VAL A 79 1.43 -6.11 -7.06
C VAL A 79 -0.06 -6.00 -7.37
N THR A 80 -0.87 -6.76 -6.65
CA THR A 80 -2.33 -6.76 -6.82
C THR A 80 -2.97 -5.61 -6.04
N HIS A 81 -3.73 -4.77 -6.74
CA HIS A 81 -4.54 -3.73 -6.11
C HIS A 81 -5.80 -4.33 -5.47
N LEU A 82 -6.05 -4.02 -4.20
CA LEU A 82 -7.19 -4.53 -3.44
C LEU A 82 -8.38 -3.57 -3.47
N SER A 83 -8.19 -2.32 -3.04
CA SER A 83 -9.27 -1.35 -2.95
C SER A 83 -8.75 0.09 -2.89
N ASN A 84 -9.60 1.03 -3.29
CA ASN A 84 -9.46 2.47 -3.06
C ASN A 84 -10.55 3.03 -2.12
N GLU A 85 -11.41 2.15 -1.62
CA GLU A 85 -12.60 2.52 -0.86
C GLU A 85 -12.25 2.67 0.62
N ALA A 86 -12.36 3.90 1.09
CA ALA A 86 -12.28 4.25 2.49
C ALA A 86 -13.21 5.45 2.75
N PRO A 87 -13.58 5.73 4.02
CA PRO A 87 -14.39 6.88 4.37
C PRO A 87 -13.75 8.22 4.03
N ASP A 88 -14.52 9.29 4.28
CA ASP A 88 -14.10 10.68 4.15
C ASP A 88 -13.65 11.02 2.71
N GLU A 89 -14.48 10.71 1.71
CA GLU A 89 -14.19 11.16 0.33
C GLU A 89 -14.08 12.67 0.27
N ARG A 90 -13.09 13.16 -0.50
CA ARG A 90 -12.75 14.57 -0.58
C ARG A 90 -12.66 15.04 -2.02
N ASP A 91 -13.06 16.27 -2.24
CA ASP A 91 -12.84 16.94 -3.51
C ASP A 91 -11.43 17.56 -3.62
N TRP A 92 -11.14 18.14 -4.78
CA TRP A 92 -9.85 18.78 -5.02
C TRP A 92 -9.57 19.95 -4.07
N TRP A 93 -10.58 20.74 -3.70
CA TRP A 93 -10.40 21.89 -2.81
C TRP A 93 -10.09 21.45 -1.38
N GLU A 94 -10.84 20.47 -0.88
CA GLU A 94 -10.60 19.86 0.43
C GLU A 94 -9.22 19.21 0.50
N PHE A 95 -8.78 18.53 -0.56
CA PHE A 95 -7.41 18.00 -0.65
C PHE A 95 -6.35 19.10 -0.63
N MET A 96 -6.53 20.19 -1.39
CA MET A 96 -5.56 21.28 -1.42
C MET A 96 -5.40 21.96 -0.06
N THR A 97 -6.44 21.96 0.78
CA THR A 97 -6.38 22.52 2.13
C THR A 97 -5.80 21.55 3.16
N ASN A 98 -6.03 20.23 3.00
CA ASN A 98 -5.45 19.20 3.86
C ASN A 98 -5.15 17.90 3.07
N PRO A 99 -4.00 17.81 2.41
CA PRO A 99 -3.69 16.69 1.50
C PRO A 99 -3.38 15.37 2.22
N PHE A 100 -3.29 15.39 3.55
CA PHE A 100 -2.99 14.22 4.38
C PHE A 100 -4.20 13.75 5.20
N ALA A 101 -5.37 14.37 4.99
CA ALA A 101 -6.54 14.12 5.83
C ALA A 101 -6.98 12.65 5.84
N ARG A 102 -6.90 11.96 4.69
CA ARG A 102 -7.27 10.54 4.58
C ARG A 102 -6.09 9.60 4.75
N HIS A 103 -4.94 10.06 5.25
CA HIS A 103 -3.78 9.19 5.39
C HIS A 103 -4.01 8.05 6.40
N SER A 104 -4.94 8.21 7.35
CA SER A 104 -5.18 7.22 8.41
C SER A 104 -6.46 6.40 8.25
N VAL A 105 -7.23 6.58 7.17
CA VAL A 105 -8.60 6.01 7.07
C VAL A 105 -8.65 4.55 6.58
N TYR A 106 -7.52 3.99 6.17
CA TYR A 106 -7.41 2.66 5.53
C TYR A 106 -7.90 1.47 6.37
N LEU A 107 -7.95 1.66 7.70
CA LEU A 107 -8.40 0.63 8.64
C LEU A 107 -9.71 1.02 9.32
N GLU A 108 -10.40 2.05 8.82
CA GLU A 108 -11.67 2.43 9.38
C GLU A 108 -12.73 1.33 9.13
N PRO A 109 -13.59 1.05 10.12
CA PRO A 109 -14.66 0.08 9.97
C PRO A 109 -15.54 0.39 8.75
N GLY A 110 -15.81 -0.64 7.94
CA GLY A 110 -16.63 -0.50 6.74
C GLY A 110 -15.88 0.01 5.50
N SER A 111 -14.57 0.29 5.59
CA SER A 111 -13.75 0.56 4.41
C SER A 111 -13.53 -0.70 3.57
N GLY A 112 -13.61 -0.59 2.25
CA GLY A 112 -13.25 -1.67 1.34
C GLY A 112 -11.75 -2.00 1.39
N THR A 113 -10.91 -1.05 1.81
CA THR A 113 -9.49 -1.28 2.11
C THR A 113 -9.31 -2.27 3.27
N LEU A 114 -9.96 -2.05 4.41
CA LEU A 114 -9.93 -2.99 5.54
C LEU A 114 -10.51 -4.36 5.17
N GLU A 115 -11.61 -4.41 4.41
CA GLU A 115 -12.19 -5.67 3.94
C GLU A 115 -11.20 -6.47 3.07
N GLY A 116 -10.54 -5.80 2.13
CA GLY A 116 -9.51 -6.40 1.28
C GLY A 116 -8.34 -6.96 2.11
N PHE A 117 -7.92 -6.25 3.16
CA PHE A 117 -6.87 -6.74 4.06
C PHE A 117 -7.30 -7.98 4.82
N GLY A 118 -8.56 -8.00 5.31
CA GLY A 118 -9.14 -9.17 5.98
C GLY A 118 -9.16 -10.40 5.07
N LYS A 119 -9.50 -10.23 3.80
CA LYS A 119 -9.48 -11.29 2.78
C LYS A 119 -8.10 -11.91 2.58
N VAL A 120 -7.07 -11.08 2.41
CA VAL A 120 -5.68 -11.54 2.28
C VAL A 120 -5.25 -12.31 3.52
N VAL A 121 -5.42 -11.75 4.72
CA VAL A 121 -5.01 -12.40 5.99
C VAL A 121 -5.77 -13.70 6.24
N ALA A 122 -7.03 -13.79 5.82
CA ALA A 122 -7.84 -15.01 5.94
C ALA A 122 -7.55 -16.05 4.82
N GLY A 123 -6.71 -15.72 3.83
CA GLY A 123 -6.44 -16.58 2.67
C GLY A 123 -7.60 -16.67 1.66
N ALA A 124 -8.59 -15.79 1.77
CA ALA A 124 -9.73 -15.69 0.87
C ALA A 124 -9.37 -14.71 -0.27
N LYS A 125 -8.48 -15.15 -1.17
CA LYS A 125 -7.95 -14.34 -2.28
C LYS A 125 -9.03 -13.94 -3.29
#